data_AF-A0A2A4FTN4-F1
#
_entry.id   AF-A0A2A4FTN4-F1
#
_cell.length_a   1.000
_cell.length_b   1.000
_cell.length_c   1.000
_cell.angle_alpha   90.00
_cell.angle_beta   90.00
_cell.angle_gamma   90.00
#
_symmetry.space_group_name_H-M   'P 1'
#
loop_
_entity.id
_entity.type
_entity.pdbx_description
1 polymer ?
#
loop_
_entity_poly.entity_id
_entity_poly.type
_entity_poly.pdbx_seq_one_letter_code
_entity_poly.pdbx_strand_id
1 'polypeptide(L)'
;MDWSQLTGALIGLVGVPLGIVLGELLRRRQRAEQFAAAIFAKRLEAYDTLINILFESHRIANEVIDNPELSAAERHELISAAIMPIAEHTTRSVLYIDEELGAHCTALFMGVEDLRDLIESERQARLAQFRRDWRETRRMILEDSGVIKVNRLFRDINRPTISSPVIERIRELRREQDNET
;
A
#
# COMPACT_ATOMS: atom_id res chain seq x y z
N MET A 1 39.05 54.11 18.14
CA MET A 1 37.88 53.47 17.51
C MET A 1 37.70 52.14 18.22
N ASP A 2 36.55 51.97 18.87
CA ASP A 2 36.36 50.88 19.83
C ASP A 2 36.16 49.56 19.07
N TRP A 3 37.08 48.61 19.24
CA TRP A 3 37.10 47.33 18.50
C TRP A 3 35.83 46.49 18.73
N SER A 4 35.16 46.70 19.86
CA SER A 4 33.85 46.13 20.21
C SER A 4 32.73 46.62 19.28
N GLN A 5 32.76 47.88 18.84
CA GLN A 5 31.75 48.46 17.95
C GLN A 5 31.93 47.99 16.51
N LEU A 6 33.19 47.86 16.06
CA LEU A 6 33.50 47.31 14.73
C LEU A 6 33.12 45.84 14.60
N THR A 7 33.41 45.04 15.63
CA THR A 7 33.04 43.61 15.66
C THR A 7 31.53 43.43 15.72
N GLY A 8 30.81 44.22 16.54
CA GLY A 8 29.35 44.23 16.58
C GLY A 8 28.72 44.62 15.23
N ALA A 9 29.25 45.65 14.55
CA ALA A 9 28.79 46.07 13.24
C ALA A 9 29.03 45.00 12.15
N LEU A 10 30.19 44.35 12.17
CA LEU A 10 30.51 43.23 11.26
C LEU A 10 29.61 42.01 11.48
N ILE A 11 29.35 41.65 12.74
CA ILE A 11 28.44 40.56 13.10
C ILE A 11 27.01 40.88 12.65
N GLY A 12 26.55 42.12 12.83
CA GLY A 12 25.25 42.56 12.32
C GLY A 12 25.17 42.52 10.78
N LEU A 13 26.23 42.97 10.10
CA LEU A 13 26.29 43.03 8.64
C LEU A 13 26.30 41.65 7.98
N VAL A 14 26.93 40.65 8.60
CA VAL A 14 26.97 39.26 8.09
C VAL A 14 25.81 38.43 8.62
N GLY A 15 25.42 38.63 9.88
CA GLY A 15 24.38 37.86 10.56
C GLY A 15 22.98 38.10 9.98
N VAL A 16 22.67 39.33 9.55
CA VAL A 16 21.35 39.64 8.96
C VAL A 16 21.14 38.92 7.61
N PRO A 17 22.05 39.01 6.62
CA PRO A 17 21.94 38.23 5.38
C PRO A 17 21.89 36.72 5.64
N LEU A 18 22.74 36.22 6.54
CA LEU A 18 22.78 34.79 6.87
C LEU A 18 21.46 34.32 7.50
N GLY A 19 20.89 35.11 8.41
CA GLY A 19 19.59 34.83 9.03
C GLY A 19 18.44 34.84 8.02
N ILE A 20 18.45 35.75 7.05
CA ILE A 20 17.47 35.79 5.96
C ILE A 20 17.58 34.53 5.09
N VAL A 21 18.80 34.15 4.69
CA VAL A 21 19.04 32.96 3.86
C VAL A 21 18.63 31.69 4.59
N LEU A 22 19.06 31.52 5.84
CA LEU A 22 18.69 30.35 6.66
C LEU A 22 17.19 30.30 6.93
N GLY A 23 16.57 31.44 7.24
CA GLY A 23 15.13 31.55 7.46
C GLY A 23 14.33 31.16 6.22
N GLU A 24 14.74 31.60 5.03
CA GLU A 24 14.09 31.23 3.77
C GLU A 24 14.32 29.76 3.41
N LEU A 25 15.52 29.22 3.64
CA LEU A 25 15.80 27.79 3.43
C LEU A 25 14.93 26.90 4.34
N LEU A 26 14.79 27.27 5.62
CA LEU A 26 13.92 26.58 6.56
C LEU A 26 12.44 26.67 6.14
N ARG A 27 11.97 27.86 5.74
CA ARG A 27 10.60 28.04 5.23
C ARG A 27 10.32 27.24 3.95
N ARG A 28 11.31 27.12 3.05
CA ARG A 28 11.20 26.30 1.84
C ARG A 28 11.10 24.82 2.18
N ARG A 29 11.95 24.33 3.09
CA ARG A 29 11.88 22.94 3.58
C ARG A 29 10.56 22.65 4.26
N GLN A 30 10.10 23.52 5.16
CA GLN A 30 8.83 23.36 5.85
C GLN A 30 7.64 23.32 4.88
N ARG A 31 7.61 24.18 3.86
CA ARG A 31 6.59 24.11 2.79
C ARG A 31 6.66 22.79 2.04
N ALA A 32 7.85 22.35 1.64
CA ALA A 32 8.03 21.06 0.96
C ALA A 32 7.57 19.88 1.82
N GLU A 33 7.87 19.89 3.13
CA GLU A 33 7.41 18.89 4.09
C GLU A 33 5.89 18.88 4.24
N GLN A 34 5.24 20.05 4.27
CA GLN A 34 3.78 20.15 4.31
C GLN A 34 3.13 19.59 3.04
N PHE A 35 3.66 19.93 1.86
CA PHE A 35 3.18 19.37 0.61
C PHE A 35 3.39 17.85 0.54
N ALA A 36 4.56 17.37 0.97
CA ALA A 36 4.84 15.94 1.03
C ALA A 36 3.88 15.19 1.97
N ALA A 37 3.59 15.74 3.15
CA ALA A 37 2.62 15.17 4.08
C ALA A 37 1.20 15.12 3.50
N ALA A 38 0.76 16.21 2.84
CA ALA A 38 -0.56 16.26 2.21
C ALA A 38 -0.70 15.26 1.05
N ILE A 39 0.31 15.17 0.18
CA ILE A 39 0.35 14.20 -0.93
C ILE A 39 0.36 12.77 -0.37
N PHE A 40 1.18 12.50 0.65
CA PHE A 40 1.23 11.18 1.28
C PHE A 40 -0.12 10.78 1.89
N ALA A 41 -0.81 11.70 2.57
CA ALA A 41 -2.14 11.45 3.11
C ALA A 41 -3.16 11.08 2.02
N LYS A 42 -3.16 11.82 0.89
CA LYS A 42 -4.00 11.50 -0.27
C LYS A 42 -3.65 10.18 -0.93
N ARG A 43 -2.35 9.86 -1.03
CA ARG A 43 -1.90 8.56 -1.52
C ARG A 43 -2.36 7.43 -0.62
N LEU A 44 -2.25 7.59 0.69
CA LEU A 44 -2.69 6.58 1.65
C LEU A 44 -4.21 6.38 1.60
N GLU A 45 -5.00 7.45 1.50
CA GLU A 45 -6.45 7.41 1.31
C GLU A 45 -6.84 6.64 0.02
N ALA A 46 -6.14 6.88 -1.09
CA ALA A 46 -6.36 6.17 -2.34
C ALA A 46 -6.06 4.66 -2.21
N TYR A 47 -4.97 4.30 -1.54
CA TYR A 47 -4.59 2.91 -1.31
C TYR A 47 -5.49 2.18 -0.31
N ASP A 48 -5.95 2.86 0.74
CA ASP A 48 -6.93 2.33 1.69
C ASP A 48 -8.27 2.06 0.99
N THR A 49 -8.70 2.97 0.11
CA THR A 49 -9.89 2.73 -0.72
C THR A 49 -9.68 1.53 -1.65
N LEU A 50 -8.53 1.43 -2.32
CA LEU A 50 -8.22 0.31 -3.21
C LEU A 50 -8.24 -1.04 -2.47
N ILE A 51 -7.65 -1.11 -1.26
CA ILE A 51 -7.60 -2.37 -0.52
C ILE A 51 -9.00 -2.82 -0.08
N ASN A 52 -9.87 -1.88 0.31
CA ASN A 52 -11.24 -2.17 0.69
C ASN A 52 -12.07 -2.69 -0.50
N ILE A 53 -11.92 -2.07 -1.68
CA ILE A 53 -12.54 -2.56 -2.92
C ILE A 53 -12.05 -3.99 -3.20
N LEU A 54 -10.74 -4.23 -3.13
CA LEU A 54 -10.15 -5.55 -3.38
C LEU A 54 -10.66 -6.64 -2.44
N PHE A 55 -10.86 -6.33 -1.15
CA PHE A 55 -11.44 -7.27 -0.20
C PHE A 55 -12.87 -7.65 -0.58
N GLU A 56 -13.67 -6.69 -1.02
CA GLU A 56 -15.03 -6.94 -1.47
C GLU A 56 -15.05 -7.75 -2.78
N SER A 57 -14.19 -7.41 -3.73
CA SER A 57 -14.02 -8.18 -4.98
C SER A 57 -13.57 -9.62 -4.70
N HIS A 58 -12.68 -9.83 -3.72
CA HIS A 58 -12.28 -11.17 -3.29
C HIS A 58 -13.42 -11.94 -2.61
N ARG A 59 -14.30 -11.26 -1.87
CA ARG A 59 -15.52 -11.89 -1.32
C ARG A 59 -16.42 -12.40 -2.44
N ILE A 60 -16.69 -11.57 -3.45
CA ILE A 60 -17.48 -11.93 -4.64
C ILE A 60 -16.82 -13.07 -5.41
N ALA A 61 -15.49 -13.02 -5.60
CA ALA A 61 -14.74 -14.08 -6.26
C ALA A 61 -14.90 -15.44 -5.55
N ASN A 62 -14.84 -15.47 -4.21
CA ASN A 62 -15.08 -16.72 -3.47
C ASN A 62 -16.53 -17.21 -3.62
N GLU A 63 -17.51 -16.31 -3.66
CA GLU A 63 -18.90 -16.69 -3.94
C GLU A 63 -19.04 -17.35 -5.32
N VAL A 64 -18.38 -16.81 -6.34
CA VAL A 64 -18.32 -17.38 -7.70
C VAL A 64 -17.64 -18.75 -7.71
N ILE A 65 -16.58 -18.93 -6.92
CA ILE A 65 -15.83 -20.18 -6.81
C ILE A 65 -16.64 -21.26 -6.08
N ASP A 66 -17.26 -20.91 -4.96
CA ASP A 66 -17.82 -21.86 -4.01
C ASP A 66 -19.31 -22.18 -4.27
N ASN A 67 -20.05 -21.30 -4.96
CA ASN A 67 -21.48 -21.49 -5.21
C ASN A 67 -21.73 -22.37 -6.46
N PRO A 68 -22.24 -23.61 -6.29
CA PRO A 68 -22.47 -24.51 -7.40
C PRO A 68 -23.66 -24.11 -8.28
N GLU A 69 -24.58 -23.29 -7.77
CA GLU A 69 -25.86 -22.95 -8.40
C GLU A 69 -25.74 -21.87 -9.47
N LEU A 70 -24.63 -21.12 -9.47
CA LEU A 70 -24.40 -20.05 -10.45
C LEU A 70 -24.13 -20.60 -11.86
N SER A 71 -24.92 -20.13 -12.81
CA SER A 71 -24.68 -20.30 -14.24
C SER A 71 -23.43 -19.56 -14.70
N ALA A 72 -22.88 -19.92 -15.86
CA ALA A 72 -21.71 -19.24 -16.42
C ALA A 72 -21.95 -17.72 -16.64
N ALA A 73 -23.17 -17.34 -17.03
CA ALA A 73 -23.53 -15.94 -17.23
C ALA A 73 -23.55 -15.16 -15.90
N GLU A 74 -24.13 -15.73 -14.84
CA GLU A 74 -24.15 -15.10 -13.51
C GLU A 74 -22.75 -14.97 -12.92
N ARG A 75 -21.89 -16.00 -13.10
CA ARG A 75 -20.49 -15.93 -12.67
C ARG A 75 -19.74 -14.80 -13.37
N HIS A 76 -19.89 -14.68 -14.69
CA HIS A 76 -19.26 -13.62 -15.46
C HIS A 76 -19.76 -12.22 -15.07
N GLU A 77 -21.06 -12.07 -14.82
CA GLU A 77 -21.65 -10.81 -14.34
C GLU A 77 -21.10 -10.42 -12.96
N LEU A 78 -21.04 -11.36 -12.02
CA LEU A 78 -20.48 -11.13 -10.68
C LEU A 78 -19.00 -10.74 -10.73
N ILE A 79 -18.17 -11.45 -11.51
CA ILE A 79 -16.75 -11.11 -11.67
C ILE A 79 -16.58 -9.75 -12.36
N SER A 80 -17.39 -9.45 -13.37
CA SER A 80 -17.37 -8.12 -14.01
C SER A 80 -17.72 -7.02 -13.01
N ALA A 81 -18.73 -7.24 -12.16
CA ALA A 81 -19.12 -6.32 -11.09
C ALA A 81 -18.04 -6.18 -10.01
N ALA A 82 -17.22 -7.22 -9.78
CA ALA A 82 -16.09 -7.17 -8.87
C ALA A 82 -14.89 -6.40 -9.44
N ILE A 83 -14.66 -6.48 -10.76
CA ILE A 83 -13.53 -5.85 -11.44
C ILE A 83 -13.77 -4.35 -11.69
N MET A 84 -15.00 -3.97 -12.07
CA MET A 84 -15.31 -2.60 -12.50
C MET A 84 -14.95 -1.52 -11.45
N PRO A 85 -15.25 -1.68 -10.15
CA PRO A 85 -14.89 -0.68 -9.14
C PRO A 85 -13.37 -0.53 -8.97
N ILE A 86 -12.60 -1.59 -9.19
CA ILE A 86 -11.12 -1.54 -9.15
C ILE A 86 -10.62 -0.69 -10.32
N ALA A 87 -11.11 -0.98 -11.52
CA ALA A 87 -10.73 -0.25 -12.73
C ALA A 87 -11.11 1.24 -12.63
N GLU A 88 -12.31 1.55 -12.15
CA GLU A 88 -12.75 2.93 -11.97
C GLU A 88 -11.88 3.67 -10.95
N HIS A 89 -11.63 3.06 -9.78
CA HIS A 89 -10.88 3.70 -8.71
C HIS A 89 -9.42 3.95 -9.08
N THR A 90 -8.76 2.95 -9.68
CA THR A 90 -7.36 3.07 -10.13
C THR A 90 -7.23 4.15 -11.20
N THR A 91 -8.17 4.21 -12.16
CA THR A 91 -8.23 5.29 -13.16
C THR A 91 -8.41 6.67 -12.52
N ARG A 92 -9.33 6.81 -11.57
CA ARG A 92 -9.59 8.09 -10.88
C ARG A 92 -8.45 8.54 -9.97
N SER A 93 -7.66 7.58 -9.50
CA SER A 93 -6.56 7.79 -8.55
C SER A 93 -5.18 7.71 -9.20
N VAL A 94 -5.08 7.92 -10.52
CA VAL A 94 -3.83 7.81 -11.32
C VAL A 94 -2.66 8.65 -10.79
N LEU A 95 -2.94 9.75 -10.08
CA LEU A 95 -1.90 10.58 -9.46
C LEU A 95 -1.22 9.91 -8.26
N TYR A 96 -1.83 8.87 -7.71
CA TYR A 96 -1.44 8.26 -6.43
C TYR A 96 -1.18 6.78 -6.53
N ILE A 97 -1.87 6.08 -7.44
CA ILE A 97 -1.76 4.64 -7.64
C ILE A 97 -0.96 4.39 -8.91
N ASP A 98 0.03 3.51 -8.79
CA ASP A 98 0.82 3.07 -9.94
C ASP A 98 -0.05 2.35 -10.98
N GLU A 99 0.14 2.67 -12.26
CA GLU A 99 -0.71 2.17 -13.35
C GLU A 99 -0.55 0.65 -13.53
N GLU A 100 0.67 0.12 -13.44
CA GLU A 100 0.93 -1.32 -13.56
C GLU A 100 0.32 -2.08 -12.38
N LEU A 101 0.45 -1.54 -11.17
CA LEU A 101 -0.22 -2.10 -9.99
C LEU A 101 -1.75 -2.06 -10.14
N GLY A 102 -2.31 -0.96 -10.64
CA GLY A 102 -3.75 -0.83 -10.89
C GLY A 102 -4.26 -1.85 -11.92
N ALA A 103 -3.53 -2.04 -13.01
CA ALA A 103 -3.82 -3.05 -14.01
C ALA A 103 -3.72 -4.48 -13.44
N HIS A 104 -2.70 -4.75 -12.63
CA HIS A 104 -2.54 -6.03 -11.94
C HIS A 104 -3.72 -6.32 -10.99
N CYS A 105 -4.17 -5.34 -10.22
CA CYS A 105 -5.33 -5.49 -9.33
C CYS A 105 -6.62 -5.82 -10.11
N THR A 106 -6.80 -5.20 -11.27
CA THR A 106 -7.93 -5.46 -12.18
C THR A 106 -7.84 -6.87 -12.77
N ALA A 107 -6.65 -7.26 -13.24
CA ALA A 107 -6.40 -8.56 -13.86
C ALA A 107 -6.51 -9.75 -12.89
N LEU A 108 -6.31 -9.51 -11.59
CA LEU A 108 -6.34 -10.56 -10.56
C LEU A 108 -7.61 -11.42 -10.58
N PHE A 109 -8.77 -10.81 -10.87
CA PHE A 109 -10.05 -11.52 -10.86
C PHE A 109 -10.51 -11.99 -12.24
N MET A 110 -9.81 -11.59 -13.31
CA MET A 110 -10.17 -11.99 -14.67
C MET A 110 -9.98 -13.49 -14.86
N GLY A 111 -11.02 -14.17 -15.36
CA GLY A 111 -11.01 -15.62 -15.59
C GLY A 111 -11.24 -16.44 -14.32
N VAL A 112 -11.65 -15.83 -13.21
CA VAL A 112 -12.12 -16.55 -12.02
C VAL A 112 -13.46 -17.25 -12.30
N GLU A 113 -14.29 -16.65 -13.14
CA GLU A 113 -15.59 -17.19 -13.55
C GLU A 113 -15.50 -18.56 -14.24
N ASP A 114 -14.35 -18.86 -14.87
CA ASP A 114 -14.13 -20.09 -15.63
C ASP A 114 -13.58 -21.24 -14.77
N LEU A 115 -13.14 -20.96 -13.52
CA LEU A 115 -12.48 -21.96 -12.66
C LEU A 115 -13.32 -23.22 -12.44
N ARG A 116 -14.65 -23.07 -12.41
CA ARG A 116 -15.57 -24.19 -12.19
C ARG A 116 -15.70 -25.13 -13.39
N ASP A 117 -15.43 -24.64 -14.59
CA ASP A 117 -15.55 -25.43 -15.83
C ASP A 117 -14.27 -26.23 -16.13
N LEU A 118 -13.21 -25.99 -15.36
CA LEU A 118 -11.94 -26.71 -15.45
C LEU A 118 -12.02 -28.11 -14.82
N ILE A 119 -11.19 -29.01 -15.33
CA ILE A 119 -10.97 -30.32 -14.71
C ILE A 119 -10.37 -30.15 -13.31
N GLU A 120 -10.64 -31.10 -12.39
CA GLU A 120 -10.28 -30.96 -10.97
C GLU A 120 -8.81 -30.59 -10.73
N SER A 121 -7.87 -31.26 -11.40
CA SER A 121 -6.43 -31.00 -11.23
C SER A 121 -6.05 -29.58 -11.65
N GLU A 122 -6.62 -29.10 -12.75
CA GLU A 122 -6.37 -27.75 -13.27
C GLU A 122 -7.05 -26.69 -12.41
N ARG A 123 -8.29 -26.96 -11.95
CA ARG A 123 -9.02 -26.11 -11.01
C ARG A 123 -8.21 -25.91 -9.72
N GLN A 124 -7.70 -26.98 -9.12
CA GLN A 124 -6.89 -26.89 -7.91
C GLN A 124 -5.60 -26.09 -8.13
N ALA A 125 -4.94 -26.28 -9.27
CA ALA A 125 -3.74 -25.52 -9.61
C ALA A 125 -4.04 -24.02 -9.78
N ARG A 126 -5.12 -23.67 -10.49
CA ARG A 126 -5.55 -22.28 -10.72
C ARG A 126 -6.05 -21.61 -9.44
N LEU A 127 -6.77 -22.33 -8.57
CA LEU A 127 -7.15 -21.84 -7.24
C LEU A 127 -5.93 -21.57 -6.36
N ALA A 128 -4.93 -22.46 -6.39
CA ALA A 128 -3.69 -22.25 -5.66
C ALA A 128 -2.92 -21.02 -6.20
N GLN A 129 -2.94 -20.81 -7.52
CA GLN A 129 -2.36 -19.63 -8.15
C GLN A 129 -3.10 -18.35 -7.73
N PHE A 130 -4.43 -18.30 -7.85
CA PHE A 130 -5.24 -17.17 -7.41
C PHE A 130 -5.00 -16.79 -5.95
N ARG A 131 -4.91 -17.78 -5.05
CA ARG A 131 -4.57 -17.55 -3.62
C ARG A 131 -3.15 -17.04 -3.40
N ARG A 132 -2.19 -17.37 -4.27
CA ARG A 132 -0.85 -16.78 -4.24
C ARG A 132 -0.91 -15.34 -4.74
N ASP A 133 -1.50 -15.12 -5.90
CA ASP A 133 -1.61 -13.80 -6.53
C ASP A 133 -2.31 -12.82 -5.59
N TRP A 134 -3.43 -13.21 -4.97
CA TRP A 134 -4.11 -12.40 -3.95
C TRP A 134 -3.18 -11.94 -2.81
N ARG A 135 -2.34 -12.85 -2.28
CA ARG A 135 -1.38 -12.50 -1.22
C ARG A 135 -0.29 -11.58 -1.73
N GLU A 136 0.17 -11.79 -2.96
CA GLU A 136 1.19 -10.97 -3.59
C GLU A 136 0.68 -9.58 -3.94
N THR A 137 -0.50 -9.44 -4.55
CA THR A 137 -1.15 -8.15 -4.82
C THR A 137 -1.29 -7.31 -3.56
N ARG A 138 -1.74 -7.92 -2.45
CA ARG A 138 -1.82 -7.23 -1.15
C ARG A 138 -0.45 -6.75 -0.66
N ARG A 139 0.59 -7.56 -0.84
CA ARG A 139 1.97 -7.16 -0.51
C ARG A 139 2.40 -5.96 -1.36
N MET A 140 2.17 -6.00 -2.67
CA MET A 140 2.51 -4.92 -3.61
C MET A 140 1.83 -3.60 -3.21
N ILE A 141 0.54 -3.62 -2.85
CA ILE A 141 -0.20 -2.44 -2.38
C ILE A 141 0.43 -1.85 -1.12
N LEU A 142 0.77 -2.69 -0.14
CA LEU A 142 1.38 -2.22 1.10
C LEU A 142 2.80 -1.67 0.88
N GLU A 143 3.54 -2.24 -0.07
CA GLU A 143 4.87 -1.75 -0.44
C GLU A 143 4.78 -0.41 -1.17
N ASP A 144 3.94 -0.30 -2.20
CA ASP A 144 3.85 0.90 -3.01
C ASP A 144 3.18 2.07 -2.26
N SER A 145 2.17 1.80 -1.43
CA SER A 145 1.56 2.84 -0.57
C SER A 145 2.56 3.51 0.39
N GLY A 146 3.71 2.88 0.66
CA GLY A 146 4.73 3.39 1.58
C GLY A 146 4.43 3.13 3.06
N VAL A 147 3.28 2.53 3.38
CA VAL A 147 2.86 2.26 4.75
C VAL A 147 3.82 1.31 5.48
N ILE A 148 4.46 0.37 4.76
CA ILE A 148 5.46 -0.54 5.34
C ILE A 148 6.66 0.25 5.89
N LYS A 149 7.14 1.27 5.18
CA LYS A 149 8.28 2.08 5.62
C LYS A 149 7.92 2.90 6.87
N VAL A 150 6.74 3.51 6.85
CA VAL A 150 6.23 4.30 7.99
C VAL A 150 5.99 3.42 9.22
N ASN A 151 5.38 2.25 9.05
CA ASN A 151 5.15 1.31 10.15
C ASN A 151 6.46 0.77 10.74
N ARG A 152 7.50 0.58 9.92
CA ARG A 152 8.83 0.19 10.40
C ARG A 152 9.40 1.27 11.32
N LEU A 153 9.37 2.53 10.89
CA LEU A 153 9.80 3.67 11.70
C LEU A 153 9.05 3.73 13.04
N PHE A 154 7.72 3.60 13.02
CA PHE A 154 6.94 3.60 14.26
C PHE A 154 7.23 2.41 15.16
N ARG A 155 7.48 1.23 14.59
CA ARG A 155 7.87 0.05 15.37
C ARG A 155 9.21 0.26 16.06
N ASP A 156 10.18 0.88 15.39
CA ASP A 156 11.50 1.16 15.97
C ASP A 156 11.42 2.16 17.13
N ILE A 157 10.53 3.15 17.02
CA ILE A 157 10.28 4.18 18.06
C ILE A 157 9.50 3.59 19.23
N ASN A 158 8.35 2.95 18.97
CA ASN A 158 7.39 2.56 20.00
C ASN A 158 7.67 1.18 20.61
N ARG A 159 8.45 0.32 19.93
CA ARG A 159 8.76 -1.06 20.33
C ARG A 159 7.56 -1.83 20.90
N PRO A 160 6.42 -1.88 20.17
CA PRO A 160 5.19 -2.45 20.69
C PRO A 160 5.37 -3.93 21.05
N THR A 161 5.05 -4.29 22.29
CA THR A 161 5.11 -5.66 22.77
C THR A 161 3.77 -6.34 22.55
N ILE A 162 3.58 -6.92 21.35
CA ILE A 162 2.39 -7.69 21.03
C ILE A 162 2.68 -9.17 21.28
N SER A 163 2.03 -9.77 22.28
CA SER A 163 2.06 -11.21 22.55
C SER A 163 0.66 -11.75 22.78
N SER A 164 0.47 -12.97 22.30
CA SER A 164 -0.66 -13.84 22.62
C SER A 164 -0.23 -15.27 22.29
N PRO A 165 -0.86 -16.30 22.87
CA PRO A 165 -0.52 -17.69 22.56
C PRO A 165 -0.54 -17.99 21.06
N VAL A 166 -1.48 -17.38 20.32
CA VAL A 166 -1.58 -17.52 18.86
C VAL A 166 -0.39 -16.87 18.16
N ILE A 167 0.01 -15.66 18.57
CA ILE A 167 1.13 -14.94 17.96
C ILE A 167 2.45 -15.67 18.24
N GLU A 168 2.61 -16.21 19.45
CA GLU A 168 3.76 -17.01 19.83
C GLU A 168 3.85 -18.27 18.97
N ARG A 169 2.74 -18.99 18.80
CA ARG A 169 2.69 -20.16 17.92
C ARG A 169 3.05 -19.83 16.47
N ILE A 170 2.57 -18.71 15.93
CA ILE A 170 2.93 -18.27 14.57
C ILE A 170 4.44 -17.97 14.47
N ARG A 171 5.05 -17.37 15.50
CA ARG A 171 6.49 -17.09 15.52
C ARG A 171 7.32 -18.36 15.58
N GLU A 172 6.88 -19.37 16.33
CA GLU A 172 7.52 -20.68 16.37
C GLU A 172 7.52 -21.34 14.99
N LEU A 173 6.33 -21.44 14.37
CA LEU A 173 6.18 -22.05 13.04
C LEU A 173 7.06 -21.39 11.97
N ARG A 174 7.24 -20.07 12.02
CA ARG A 174 8.14 -19.35 11.10
C ARG A 174 9.61 -19.70 11.33
N ARG A 175 10.04 -19.84 12.59
CA ARG A 175 11.41 -20.24 12.92
C ARG A 175 11.70 -21.68 12.50
N GLU A 176 10.72 -22.57 12.61
CA GLU A 176 10.83 -23.94 12.13
C GLU A 176 11.06 -23.95 10.61
N GLN A 177 10.30 -23.18 9.83
CA GLN A 177 10.49 -23.04 8.39
C GLN A 177 11.84 -22.42 7.99
N ASP A 178 12.27 -21.36 8.68
CA ASP A 178 13.55 -20.69 8.39
C ASP A 178 14.77 -21.57 8.71
N ASN A 179 14.63 -22.59 9.57
CA ASN A 179 15.70 -23.55 9.91
C ASN A 179 15.74 -24.77 8.97
N GLU A 180 14.69 -25.01 8.19
CA GLU A 180 14.58 -26.12 7.22
C GLU A 180 14.99 -25.72 5.78
N THR A 181 15.33 -24.44 5.56
CA THR A 181 15.80 -23.89 4.27
C THR A 181 17.29 -23.55 4.34
#